data_AF-A0A9R0X5N8-F1
#
_entry.id   AF-A0A9R0X5N8-F1
#
_cell.length_a   1.000
_cell.length_b   1.000
_cell.length_c   1.000
_cell.angle_alpha   90.00
_cell.angle_beta   90.00
_cell.angle_gamma   90.00
#
_symmetry.space_group_name_H-M   'P 1'
#
loop_
_entity.id
_entity.type
_entity.pdbx_description
1 polymer ?
#
loop_
_entity_poly.entity_id
_entity_poly.type
_entity_poly.pdbx_seq_one_letter_code
_entity_poly.pdbx_strand_id
1 'polypeptide(L)'
;MPTPVPTARQCLSPAAVTALDAAVVSARRRVHAQTTSLHLVAALLAQQAPPLLRDALARARSAAYSPRVQLKALELCFAVSLDRLPSASASSSASGADEQPEPPVSNSLMAAIKRSQANQRRNPDTYHFYHQAAFQAATAASQVRVELSQLLLAILDDPVVSRVFDDAGFRSADIKLAILRPAPPMPLLGRLPTRARPPPLFLCSFAAADDADVPSPAGSIAGGAGEENGRRIAEILARGRNPMLVGVGAASAAADFAAASPYRVLPVCPNSIDQTELGVEAAMASATSGLVISVGDLRELVPDDGELQERGRRVVAEVTRVLETHREGRVWVMGWSATYETYLTFLSKFPLVDKDWELQLLPITAVRAGGLMPPATTASPLSKSAR
;
A
#
# COMPACT_ATOMS: atom_id res chain seq x y z
N MET A 1 -20.09 15.10 -33.33
CA MET A 1 -19.19 16.27 -33.45
C MET A 1 -18.17 16.20 -32.32
N PRO A 2 -16.85 16.21 -32.61
CA PRO A 2 -15.83 16.30 -31.57
C PRO A 2 -15.94 17.65 -30.85
N THR A 3 -15.63 17.68 -29.56
CA THR A 3 -15.89 18.86 -28.72
C THR A 3 -14.71 19.83 -28.80
N PRO A 4 -14.92 21.14 -29.02
CA PRO A 4 -13.82 22.09 -29.08
C PRO A 4 -13.10 22.19 -27.71
N VAL A 5 -11.78 22.36 -27.74
CA VAL A 5 -10.93 22.40 -26.54
C VAL A 5 -11.35 23.47 -25.53
N PRO A 6 -11.73 24.71 -25.92
CA PRO A 6 -12.20 25.73 -24.98
C PRO A 6 -13.38 25.28 -24.11
N THR A 7 -14.32 24.52 -24.67
CA THR A 7 -15.45 23.97 -23.90
C THR A 7 -14.99 22.94 -22.88
N ALA A 8 -13.99 22.12 -23.20
CA ALA A 8 -13.39 21.20 -22.24
C ALA A 8 -12.67 21.94 -21.11
N ARG A 9 -11.91 23.00 -21.42
CA ARG A 9 -11.17 23.82 -20.43
C ARG A 9 -12.08 24.41 -19.36
N GLN A 10 -13.28 24.88 -19.74
CA GLN A 10 -14.24 25.48 -18.81
C GLN A 10 -14.70 24.52 -17.70
N CYS A 11 -14.68 23.21 -17.96
CA CYS A 11 -15.10 22.18 -17.01
C CYS A 11 -13.98 21.72 -16.06
N LEU A 12 -12.73 22.19 -16.23
CA LEU A 12 -11.56 21.64 -15.54
C LEU A 12 -10.98 22.61 -14.49
N SER A 13 -10.36 22.04 -13.46
CA SER A 13 -9.50 22.78 -12.53
C SER A 13 -8.21 23.26 -13.25
N PRO A 14 -7.52 24.30 -12.75
CA PRO A 14 -6.29 24.80 -13.38
C PRO A 14 -5.22 23.70 -13.58
N ALA A 15 -5.06 22.80 -12.61
CA ALA A 15 -4.11 21.68 -12.71
C ALA A 15 -4.52 20.64 -13.77
N ALA A 16 -5.81 20.47 -14.04
CA ALA A 16 -6.29 19.60 -15.11
C ALA A 16 -6.22 20.27 -16.49
N VAL A 17 -6.38 21.60 -16.56
CA VAL A 17 -6.22 22.38 -17.79
C VAL A 17 -4.78 22.30 -18.30
N THR A 18 -3.78 22.46 -17.43
CA THR A 18 -2.36 22.36 -17.85
C THR A 18 -2.02 20.99 -18.43
N ALA A 19 -2.59 19.92 -17.85
CA ALA A 19 -2.45 18.57 -18.40
C ALA A 19 -3.15 18.41 -19.75
N LEU A 20 -4.35 18.98 -19.91
CA LEU A 20 -5.09 18.98 -21.18
C LEU A 20 -4.32 19.74 -22.28
N ASP A 21 -3.76 20.90 -21.97
CA ASP A 21 -3.01 21.70 -22.95
C ASP A 21 -1.75 20.97 -23.43
N ALA A 22 -1.03 20.31 -22.51
CA ALA A 22 0.09 19.44 -22.88
C ALA A 22 -0.35 18.27 -23.76
N ALA A 23 -1.52 17.69 -23.49
CA ALA A 23 -2.11 16.60 -24.29
C ALA A 23 -2.47 17.07 -25.71
N VAL A 24 -3.04 18.26 -25.84
CA VAL A 24 -3.36 18.88 -27.13
C VAL A 24 -2.09 19.16 -27.94
N VAL A 25 -1.05 19.70 -27.30
CA VAL A 25 0.26 19.91 -27.96
C VAL A 25 0.82 18.57 -28.45
N SER A 26 0.69 17.50 -27.66
CA SER A 26 1.11 16.16 -28.04
C SER A 26 0.32 15.61 -29.24
N ALA A 27 -1.01 15.76 -29.23
CA ALA A 27 -1.87 15.37 -30.36
C ALA A 27 -1.53 16.14 -31.64
N ARG A 28 -1.32 17.46 -31.54
CA ARG A 28 -0.96 18.31 -32.68
C ARG A 28 0.40 17.93 -33.26
N ARG A 29 1.41 17.69 -32.41
CA ARG A 29 2.75 17.27 -32.84
C ARG A 29 2.74 15.93 -33.61
N ARG A 30 1.81 15.04 -33.26
CA ARG A 30 1.62 13.74 -33.93
C ARG A 30 0.62 13.79 -35.10
N VAL A 31 0.06 14.97 -35.38
CA VAL A 31 -0.94 15.18 -36.43
C VAL A 31 -2.15 14.26 -36.25
N HIS A 32 -2.55 14.03 -35.00
CA HIS A 32 -3.72 13.22 -34.67
C HIS A 32 -5.01 14.04 -34.85
N ALA A 33 -6.07 13.39 -35.33
CA ALA A 33 -7.34 14.06 -35.61
C ALA A 33 -8.05 14.60 -34.35
N GLN A 34 -7.77 14.02 -33.18
CA GLN A 34 -8.42 14.37 -31.91
C GLN A 34 -7.46 14.23 -30.73
N THR A 35 -7.70 15.04 -29.69
CA THR A 35 -7.09 14.88 -28.38
C THR A 35 -7.84 13.82 -27.58
N THR A 36 -7.16 12.74 -27.20
CA THR A 36 -7.75 11.56 -26.54
C THR A 36 -7.26 11.38 -25.09
N SER A 37 -7.92 10.51 -24.32
CA SER A 37 -7.51 10.13 -22.97
C SER A 37 -6.05 9.61 -22.92
N LEU A 38 -5.58 8.94 -23.98
CA LEU A 38 -4.19 8.46 -24.08
C LEU A 38 -3.18 9.61 -24.10
N HIS A 39 -3.48 10.69 -24.82
CA HIS A 39 -2.62 11.88 -24.85
C HIS A 39 -2.54 12.54 -23.47
N LEU A 40 -3.66 12.57 -22.76
CA LEU A 40 -3.73 13.15 -21.42
C LEU A 40 -2.92 12.36 -20.41
N VAL A 41 -3.03 11.03 -20.41
CA VAL A 41 -2.21 10.17 -19.55
C VAL A 41 -0.74 10.26 -19.92
N ALA A 42 -0.39 10.22 -21.22
CA ALA A 42 0.99 10.38 -21.67
C ALA A 42 1.60 11.74 -21.24
N ALA A 43 0.81 12.82 -21.28
CA ALA A 43 1.24 14.12 -20.78
C ALA A 43 1.48 14.09 -19.26
N LEU A 44 0.66 13.38 -18.49
CA LEU A 44 0.80 13.24 -17.04
C LEU A 44 1.97 12.35 -16.59
N LEU A 45 2.50 11.50 -17.49
CA LEU A 45 3.71 10.73 -17.25
C LEU A 45 5.00 11.57 -17.38
N ALA A 46 4.93 12.75 -18.01
CA ALA A 46 6.09 13.62 -18.17
C ALA A 46 6.61 14.15 -16.82
N GLN A 47 7.93 14.36 -16.72
CA GLN A 47 8.57 14.84 -15.48
C GLN A 47 8.08 16.22 -15.02
N GLN A 48 7.63 17.06 -15.96
CA GLN A 48 7.15 18.43 -15.69
C GLN A 48 5.66 18.46 -15.30
N ALA A 49 4.94 17.35 -15.46
CA ALA A 49 3.52 17.27 -15.12
C ALA A 49 3.30 17.09 -13.61
N PRO A 50 2.08 17.33 -13.09
CA PRO A 50 1.76 17.08 -11.69
C PRO A 50 2.15 15.66 -11.25
N PRO A 51 2.79 15.47 -10.08
CA PRO A 51 3.37 14.18 -9.69
C PRO A 51 2.32 13.11 -9.34
N LEU A 52 1.04 13.48 -9.26
CA LEU A 52 -0.06 12.63 -8.78
C LEU A 52 -0.11 11.24 -9.45
N LEU A 53 -0.02 11.19 -10.78
CA LEU A 53 -0.05 9.91 -11.50
C LEU A 53 1.26 9.12 -11.29
N ARG A 54 2.41 9.80 -11.34
CA ARG A 54 3.73 9.17 -11.17
C ARG A 54 3.89 8.56 -9.78
N ASP A 55 3.43 9.26 -8.75
CA ASP A 55 3.44 8.79 -7.36
C ASP A 55 2.45 7.63 -7.16
N ALA A 56 1.27 7.70 -7.78
CA ALA A 56 0.31 6.60 -7.76
C ALA A 56 0.88 5.33 -8.43
N LEU A 57 1.55 5.46 -9.58
CA LEU A 57 2.21 4.34 -10.26
C LEU A 57 3.37 3.76 -9.43
N ALA A 58 4.15 4.61 -8.77
CA ALA A 58 5.20 4.18 -7.87
C ALA A 58 4.67 3.38 -6.67
N ARG A 59 3.40 3.53 -6.28
CA ARG A 59 2.73 2.74 -5.24
C ARG A 59 1.98 1.52 -5.79
N ALA A 60 1.40 1.64 -6.98
CA ALA A 60 0.59 0.59 -7.61
C ALA A 60 1.41 -0.52 -8.28
N ARG A 61 2.72 -0.33 -8.47
CA ARG A 61 3.61 -1.30 -9.11
C ARG A 61 3.51 -2.73 -8.53
N SER A 62 3.72 -3.70 -9.42
CA SER A 62 3.83 -5.11 -9.06
C SER A 62 5.24 -5.40 -8.53
N ALA A 63 5.34 -6.23 -7.48
CA ALA A 63 6.64 -6.68 -6.96
C ALA A 63 7.38 -7.62 -7.94
N ALA A 64 6.67 -8.15 -8.95
CA ALA A 64 7.23 -9.05 -9.94
C ALA A 64 8.20 -8.36 -10.92
N TYR A 65 8.12 -7.03 -11.07
CA TYR A 65 8.93 -6.28 -12.05
C TYR A 65 9.80 -5.23 -11.36
N SER A 66 10.96 -4.95 -11.95
CA SER A 66 11.78 -3.82 -11.47
C SER A 66 11.08 -2.49 -11.80
N PRO A 67 11.12 -1.48 -10.90
CA PRO A 67 10.37 -0.23 -11.10
C PRO A 67 10.76 0.53 -12.38
N ARG A 68 12.05 0.49 -12.75
CA ARG A 68 12.57 1.15 -13.95
C ARG A 68 12.06 0.49 -15.22
N VAL A 69 12.02 -0.85 -15.24
CA VAL A 69 11.55 -1.60 -16.42
C VAL A 69 10.05 -1.44 -16.58
N GLN A 70 9.27 -1.50 -15.49
CA GLN A 70 7.82 -1.40 -15.57
C GLN A 70 7.35 -0.02 -16.07
N LEU A 71 7.97 1.07 -15.60
CA LEU A 71 7.65 2.42 -16.09
C LEU A 71 8.08 2.61 -17.56
N LYS A 72 9.22 2.03 -17.97
CA LYS A 72 9.66 2.06 -19.37
C LYS A 72 8.74 1.26 -20.30
N ALA A 73 8.26 0.10 -19.84
CA ALA A 73 7.25 -0.66 -20.56
C ALA A 73 5.97 0.16 -20.73
N LEU A 74 5.52 0.86 -19.69
CA LEU A 74 4.36 1.75 -19.76
C LEU A 74 4.52 2.87 -20.79
N GLU A 75 5.65 3.58 -20.77
CA GLU A 75 5.95 4.63 -21.77
C GLU A 75 5.91 4.07 -23.20
N LEU A 76 6.44 2.86 -23.41
CA LEU A 76 6.45 2.19 -24.71
C LEU A 76 5.04 1.74 -25.14
N CYS A 77 4.25 1.14 -24.24
CA CYS A 77 2.87 0.77 -24.50
C CYS A 77 2.04 2.00 -24.92
N PHE A 78 2.18 3.13 -24.21
CA PHE A 78 1.53 4.38 -24.58
C PHE A 78 2.01 4.92 -25.92
N ALA A 79 3.31 4.88 -26.22
CA ALA A 79 3.84 5.30 -27.51
C ALA A 79 3.23 4.48 -28.65
N VAL A 80 3.22 3.15 -28.54
CA VAL A 80 2.63 2.25 -29.54
C VAL A 80 1.13 2.48 -29.70
N SER A 81 0.39 2.69 -28.61
CA SER A 81 -1.04 2.98 -28.67
C SER A 81 -1.34 4.35 -29.29
N LEU A 82 -0.49 5.35 -29.07
CA LEU A 82 -0.59 6.65 -29.72
C LEU A 82 -0.30 6.55 -31.22
N ASP A 83 0.70 5.77 -31.64
CA ASP A 83 1.06 5.60 -33.06
C ASP A 83 -0.05 4.88 -33.88
N ARG A 84 -0.96 4.18 -33.19
CA ARG A 84 -2.13 3.53 -33.80
C ARG A 84 -3.35 4.46 -33.94
N LEU A 85 -3.29 5.69 -33.44
CA LEU A 85 -4.41 6.61 -33.53
C LEU A 85 -4.60 7.15 -34.94
N PRO A 86 -5.84 7.47 -35.35
CA PRO A 86 -6.10 8.05 -36.66
C PRO A 86 -5.48 9.45 -36.77
N SER A 87 -4.59 9.61 -37.75
CA SER A 87 -4.05 10.91 -38.14
C SER A 87 -5.10 11.74 -38.88
N ALA A 88 -5.02 13.06 -38.74
CA ALA A 88 -5.82 13.96 -39.55
C ALA A 88 -5.38 13.82 -41.01
N SER A 89 -6.26 13.34 -41.88
CA SER A 89 -6.03 13.39 -43.33
C SER A 89 -5.99 14.85 -43.76
N ALA A 90 -4.98 15.22 -44.54
CA ALA A 90 -4.68 16.59 -45.00
C ALA A 90 -5.75 17.20 -45.96
N SER A 91 -7.01 16.75 -45.91
CA SER A 91 -8.07 17.09 -46.86
C SER A 91 -8.88 18.33 -46.47
N SER A 92 -8.35 19.22 -45.63
CA SER A 92 -8.97 20.52 -45.32
C SER A 92 -7.97 21.67 -45.45
N SER A 93 -7.27 21.73 -46.58
CA SER A 93 -6.55 22.94 -47.00
C SER A 93 -7.47 23.82 -47.84
N ALA A 94 -8.23 24.71 -47.19
CA ALA A 94 -8.86 25.83 -47.87
C ALA A 94 -9.23 26.97 -46.89
N SER A 95 -8.22 27.64 -46.33
CA SER A 95 -8.20 29.09 -46.09
C SER A 95 -6.94 29.46 -45.30
N GLY A 96 -6.17 30.42 -45.81
CA GLY A 96 -4.86 30.79 -45.31
C GLY A 96 -4.79 31.39 -43.89
N ALA A 97 -3.53 31.65 -43.50
CA ALA A 97 -3.03 32.22 -42.25
C ALA A 97 -2.83 31.26 -41.05
N ASP A 98 -1.65 30.64 -41.03
CA ASP A 98 -0.72 30.47 -39.89
C ASP A 98 -1.14 29.86 -38.54
N GLU A 99 -2.33 29.26 -38.39
CA GLU A 99 -2.66 28.44 -37.21
C GLU A 99 -3.17 27.06 -37.61
N GLN A 100 -2.36 26.01 -37.40
CA GLN A 100 -2.87 24.63 -37.45
C GLN A 100 -4.01 24.49 -36.43
N PRO A 101 -5.24 24.10 -36.84
CA PRO A 101 -6.38 24.05 -35.94
C PRO A 101 -6.12 23.07 -34.80
N GLU A 102 -6.41 23.52 -33.58
CA GLU A 102 -6.23 22.75 -32.35
C GLU A 102 -7.06 21.44 -32.42
N PRO A 103 -6.45 20.25 -32.22
CA PRO A 103 -7.17 18.99 -32.35
C PRO A 103 -8.28 18.90 -31.29
N PRO A 104 -9.56 18.77 -31.70
CA PRO A 104 -10.68 18.80 -30.77
C PRO A 104 -10.64 17.59 -29.83
N VAL A 105 -11.35 17.70 -28.71
CA VAL A 105 -11.43 16.64 -27.69
C VAL A 105 -12.31 15.50 -28.18
N SER A 106 -11.82 14.27 -28.00
CA SER A 106 -12.55 13.06 -28.35
C SER A 106 -13.78 12.85 -27.48
N ASN A 107 -14.78 12.15 -28.02
CA ASN A 107 -16.02 11.87 -27.29
C ASN A 107 -15.76 11.09 -25.99
N SER A 108 -14.81 10.14 -26.00
CA SER A 108 -14.44 9.37 -24.79
C SER A 108 -13.87 10.26 -23.69
N LEU A 109 -12.95 11.17 -24.06
CA LEU A 109 -12.33 12.09 -23.10
C LEU A 109 -13.36 13.07 -22.53
N MET A 110 -14.22 13.64 -23.39
CA MET A 110 -15.31 14.51 -22.93
C MET A 110 -16.32 13.76 -22.03
N ALA A 111 -16.60 12.49 -22.34
CA ALA A 111 -17.44 11.65 -21.48
C ALA A 111 -16.79 11.40 -20.10
N ALA A 112 -15.47 11.20 -20.04
CA ALA A 112 -14.74 11.12 -18.77
C ALA A 112 -14.83 12.43 -17.97
N ILE A 113 -14.67 13.60 -18.60
CA ILE A 113 -14.83 14.92 -17.95
C ILE A 113 -16.24 15.06 -17.36
N LYS A 114 -17.28 14.77 -18.14
CA LYS A 114 -18.68 14.86 -17.67
C LYS A 114 -18.97 13.89 -16.53
N ARG A 115 -18.49 12.64 -16.60
CA ARG A 115 -18.61 11.66 -15.50
C ARG A 115 -17.92 12.16 -14.24
N SER A 116 -16.72 12.73 -14.36
CA SER A 116 -15.97 13.29 -13.23
C SER A 116 -16.71 14.45 -12.57
N GLN A 117 -17.28 15.35 -13.37
CA GLN A 117 -18.09 16.47 -12.90
C GLN A 117 -19.35 15.98 -12.17
N ALA A 118 -20.03 14.97 -12.70
CA ALA A 118 -21.18 14.36 -12.05
C ALA A 118 -20.79 13.70 -10.71
N ASN A 119 -19.62 13.04 -10.64
CA ASN A 119 -19.13 12.42 -9.42
C ASN A 119 -18.82 13.45 -8.32
N GLN A 120 -18.18 14.56 -8.68
CA GLN A 120 -17.88 15.64 -7.72
C GLN A 120 -19.12 16.34 -7.18
N ARG A 121 -20.16 16.50 -8.01
CA ARG A 121 -21.45 17.02 -7.55
C ARG A 121 -22.14 16.11 -6.54
N ARG A 122 -21.86 14.81 -6.57
CA ARG A 122 -22.42 13.78 -5.68
C ARG A 122 -21.55 13.53 -4.44
N ASN A 123 -20.42 14.22 -4.29
CA ASN A 123 -19.54 14.03 -3.14
C ASN A 123 -20.23 14.54 -1.86
N PRO A 124 -20.47 13.70 -0.83
CA PRO A 124 -21.30 14.07 0.33
C PRO A 124 -20.78 15.32 1.07
N ASP A 125 -19.47 15.49 1.18
CA ASP A 125 -18.84 16.64 1.87
C ASP A 125 -19.12 17.97 1.17
N THR A 126 -19.30 17.97 -0.15
CA THR A 126 -19.52 19.18 -0.96
C THR A 126 -20.95 19.28 -1.49
N TYR A 127 -21.76 18.24 -1.28
CA TYR A 127 -23.14 18.13 -1.77
C TYR A 127 -24.02 19.28 -1.27
N HIS A 128 -23.97 19.58 0.02
CA HIS A 128 -24.77 20.66 0.63
C HIS A 128 -24.40 22.05 0.08
N PHE A 129 -23.09 22.31 -0.10
CA PHE A 129 -22.61 23.59 -0.61
C PHE A 129 -23.12 23.86 -2.04
N TYR A 130 -23.01 22.87 -2.93
CA TYR A 130 -23.48 23.02 -4.32
C TYR A 130 -25.00 23.01 -4.44
N HIS A 131 -25.70 22.24 -3.61
CA HIS A 131 -27.17 22.19 -3.62
C HIS A 131 -27.78 23.51 -3.10
N GLN A 132 -27.15 24.17 -2.11
CA GLN A 132 -27.60 25.46 -1.59
C GLN A 132 -27.31 26.61 -2.58
N ALA A 133 -26.14 26.60 -3.24
CA ALA A 133 -25.78 27.60 -4.25
C ALA A 133 -26.68 27.54 -5.50
N ALA A 134 -27.22 26.36 -5.84
CA ALA A 134 -28.13 26.20 -6.98
C ALA A 134 -29.46 26.94 -6.79
N PHE A 135 -29.88 27.24 -5.55
CA PHE A 135 -31.15 27.91 -5.26
C PHE A 135 -31.06 29.45 -5.29
N GLN A 136 -29.85 30.03 -5.19
CA GLN A 136 -29.64 31.49 -5.09
C GLN A 136 -29.16 32.16 -6.40
N ALA A 137 -28.68 31.42 -7.40
CA ALA A 137 -28.21 32.00 -8.66
C ALA A 137 -28.58 31.13 -9.87
N ALA A 138 -29.60 31.54 -10.62
CA ALA A 138 -30.02 30.93 -11.89
C ALA A 138 -29.13 31.31 -13.09
N THR A 139 -27.98 31.96 -12.87
CA THR A 139 -27.09 32.45 -13.93
C THR A 139 -25.68 31.87 -13.82
N ALA A 140 -25.40 30.88 -14.67
CA ALA A 140 -24.08 30.50 -15.22
C ALA A 140 -22.92 30.02 -14.30
N ALA A 141 -22.99 30.08 -12.96
CA ALA A 141 -21.82 29.83 -12.09
C ALA A 141 -21.73 28.44 -11.40
N SER A 142 -22.61 27.48 -11.70
CA SER A 142 -22.61 26.13 -11.07
C SER A 142 -21.93 25.04 -11.92
N GLN A 143 -20.82 25.36 -12.58
CA GLN A 143 -19.96 24.34 -13.18
C GLN A 143 -18.89 23.96 -12.16
N VAL A 144 -19.14 22.89 -11.40
CA VAL A 144 -18.11 22.23 -10.59
C VAL A 144 -16.93 21.94 -11.50
N ARG A 145 -15.77 22.53 -11.19
CA ARG A 145 -14.53 22.34 -11.95
C ARG A 145 -13.89 21.03 -11.54
N VAL A 146 -13.60 20.20 -12.52
CA VAL A 146 -13.06 18.87 -12.30
C VAL A 146 -11.60 18.93 -11.84
N GLU A 147 -11.38 18.66 -10.56
CA GLU A 147 -10.08 18.28 -10.00
C GLU A 147 -9.38 17.15 -10.76
N LEU A 148 -8.06 17.26 -10.90
CA LEU A 148 -7.23 16.32 -11.66
C LEU A 148 -7.32 14.87 -11.14
N SER A 149 -7.43 14.68 -9.83
CA SER A 149 -7.56 13.34 -9.22
C SER A 149 -8.83 12.63 -9.69
N GLN A 150 -9.97 13.33 -9.68
CA GLN A 150 -11.26 12.79 -10.11
C GLN A 150 -11.29 12.54 -11.63
N LEU A 151 -10.66 13.42 -12.41
CA LEU A 151 -10.49 13.23 -13.84
C LEU A 151 -9.69 11.95 -14.16
N LEU A 152 -8.57 11.74 -13.46
CA LEU A 152 -7.75 10.55 -13.63
C LEU A 152 -8.49 9.26 -13.25
N LEU A 153 -9.27 9.26 -12.16
CA LEU A 153 -10.09 8.11 -11.79
C LEU A 153 -11.06 7.72 -12.92
N ALA A 154 -11.73 8.70 -13.53
CA ALA A 154 -12.66 8.45 -14.63
C ALA A 154 -11.96 8.04 -15.95
N ILE A 155 -10.73 8.49 -16.17
CA ILE A 155 -9.91 8.10 -17.33
C ILE A 155 -9.42 6.66 -17.18
N LEU A 156 -9.08 6.21 -15.98
CA LEU A 156 -8.70 4.83 -15.69
C LEU A 156 -9.87 3.84 -15.88
N ASP A 157 -11.10 4.33 -16.03
CA ASP A 157 -12.27 3.54 -16.45
C ASP A 157 -12.44 3.43 -17.97
N ASP A 158 -11.66 4.17 -18.77
CA ASP A 158 -11.68 4.03 -20.23
C ASP A 158 -11.04 2.69 -20.61
N PRO A 159 -11.74 1.77 -21.30
CA PRO A 159 -11.22 0.44 -21.60
C PRO A 159 -9.94 0.48 -22.45
N VAL A 160 -9.78 1.50 -23.31
CA VAL A 160 -8.55 1.66 -24.10
C VAL A 160 -7.39 2.01 -23.18
N VAL A 161 -7.59 2.90 -22.23
CA VAL A 161 -6.55 3.32 -21.27
C VAL A 161 -6.22 2.18 -20.31
N SER A 162 -7.24 1.51 -19.74
CA SER A 162 -7.03 0.38 -18.83
C SER A 162 -6.21 -0.72 -19.51
N ARG A 163 -6.52 -1.03 -20.77
CA ARG A 163 -5.76 -2.04 -21.53
C ARG A 163 -4.29 -1.67 -21.68
N VAL A 164 -3.94 -0.41 -21.95
CA VAL A 164 -2.55 0.03 -22.07
C VAL A 164 -1.80 -0.07 -20.74
N PHE A 165 -2.48 0.20 -19.62
CA PHE A 165 -1.93 -0.05 -18.29
C PHE A 165 -1.73 -1.55 -18.01
N ASP A 166 -2.72 -2.38 -18.36
CA ASP A 166 -2.67 -3.83 -18.18
C ASP A 166 -1.53 -4.45 -19.03
N ASP A 167 -1.32 -3.99 -20.26
CA ASP A 167 -0.20 -4.39 -21.15
C ASP A 167 1.18 -4.08 -20.52
N ALA A 168 1.26 -3.05 -19.66
CA ALA A 168 2.45 -2.69 -18.90
C ALA A 168 2.50 -3.32 -17.49
N GLY A 169 1.57 -4.22 -17.18
CA GLY A 169 1.48 -4.94 -15.90
C GLY A 169 0.94 -4.11 -14.74
N PHE A 170 0.25 -2.99 -15.01
CA PHE A 170 -0.46 -2.21 -14.00
C PHE A 170 -1.94 -2.54 -14.02
N ARG A 171 -2.56 -2.72 -12.85
CA ARG A 171 -4.00 -2.88 -12.73
C ARG A 171 -4.65 -1.53 -12.43
N SER A 172 -5.67 -1.16 -13.19
CA SER A 172 -6.41 0.10 -12.98
C SER A 172 -6.96 0.24 -11.56
N ALA A 173 -7.38 -0.86 -10.93
CA ALA A 173 -7.84 -0.87 -9.54
C ALA A 173 -6.76 -0.42 -8.53
N ASP A 174 -5.51 -0.89 -8.71
CA ASP A 174 -4.40 -0.57 -7.81
C ASP A 174 -3.98 0.90 -7.95
N ILE A 175 -3.99 1.43 -9.17
CA ILE A 175 -3.71 2.85 -9.43
C ILE A 175 -4.79 3.72 -8.79
N LYS A 176 -6.07 3.37 -8.96
CA LYS A 176 -7.19 4.12 -8.35
C LYS A 176 -7.09 4.13 -6.83
N LEU A 177 -6.80 2.99 -6.21
CA LEU A 177 -6.57 2.90 -4.77
C LEU A 177 -5.39 3.77 -4.33
N ALA A 178 -4.31 3.80 -5.12
CA ALA A 178 -3.17 4.66 -4.84
C ALA A 178 -3.51 6.15 -4.94
N ILE A 179 -4.38 6.57 -5.86
CA ILE A 179 -4.83 7.96 -5.98
C ILE A 179 -5.74 8.35 -4.80
N LEU A 180 -6.66 7.46 -4.40
CA LEU A 180 -7.60 7.71 -3.31
C LEU A 180 -6.95 7.70 -1.91
N ARG A 181 -5.81 7.02 -1.76
CA ARG A 181 -5.03 6.97 -0.52
C ARG A 181 -3.74 7.79 -0.71
N PRO A 182 -3.81 9.13 -0.60
CA PRO A 182 -2.60 9.95 -0.59
C PRO A 182 -1.67 9.48 0.52
N ALA A 183 -0.37 9.41 0.23
CA ALA A 183 0.61 8.98 1.22
C ALA A 183 0.56 9.92 2.43
N PRO A 184 0.63 9.41 3.68
CA PRO A 184 0.81 10.28 4.83
C PRO A 184 2.09 11.10 4.63
N PRO A 185 2.13 12.38 5.08
CA PRO A 185 3.33 13.20 4.99
C PRO A 185 4.44 12.52 5.81
N MET A 186 5.36 11.84 5.13
CA MET A 186 6.58 11.31 5.72
C MET A 186 7.60 12.45 5.81
N PRO A 187 8.17 12.77 6.99
CA PRO A 187 9.33 13.64 7.06
C PRO A 187 10.56 12.94 6.47
N LEU A 188 11.43 13.75 5.87
CA LEU A 188 12.78 13.50 5.34
C LEU A 188 13.60 12.35 5.99
N LEU A 189 13.28 11.09 5.70
CA LEU A 189 14.17 9.95 5.93
C LEU A 189 14.62 9.37 4.58
N GLY A 190 15.94 9.41 4.38
CA GLY A 190 16.61 9.04 3.14
C GLY A 190 16.31 7.61 2.68
N ARG A 191 16.12 7.49 1.36
CA ARG A 191 16.31 6.31 0.50
C ARG A 191 16.45 4.95 1.22
N LEU A 192 15.34 4.34 1.60
CA LEU A 192 15.28 2.88 1.71
C LEU A 192 15.04 2.24 0.32
N PRO A 193 15.77 1.18 -0.06
CA PRO A 193 15.45 0.41 -1.25
C PRO A 193 14.13 -0.34 -1.05
N THR A 194 13.11 0.13 -1.75
CA THR A 194 11.77 -0.48 -1.81
C THR A 194 11.80 -1.88 -2.47
N ARG A 195 12.19 -2.92 -1.73
CA ARG A 195 12.13 -4.31 -2.22
C ARG A 195 11.18 -5.25 -1.45
N ALA A 196 10.60 -4.83 -0.33
CA ALA A 196 9.54 -5.60 0.33
C ALA A 196 8.31 -4.72 0.49
N ARG A 197 7.24 -5.05 -0.24
CA ARG A 197 5.91 -4.51 -0.01
C ARG A 197 5.45 -5.09 1.33
N PRO A 198 5.18 -4.29 2.39
CA PRO A 198 4.38 -4.82 3.50
C PRO A 198 3.01 -5.20 2.94
N PRO A 199 2.38 -6.30 3.40
CA PRO A 199 1.03 -6.64 2.96
C PRO A 199 0.09 -5.45 3.22
N PRO A 200 -1.01 -5.30 2.46
CA PRO A 200 -1.93 -4.20 2.68
C PRO A 200 -2.45 -4.28 4.13
N LEU A 201 -2.02 -3.34 4.96
CA LEU A 201 -2.59 -3.15 6.28
C LEU A 201 -4.03 -2.66 6.07
N PHE A 202 -4.99 -3.57 6.18
CA PHE A 202 -6.37 -3.19 6.39
C PHE A 202 -6.50 -2.67 7.82
N LEU A 203 -6.26 -1.37 8.00
CA LEU A 203 -6.50 -0.67 9.26
C LEU A 203 -7.99 -0.69 9.67
N CYS A 204 -8.88 -1.16 8.79
CA CYS A 204 -10.31 -1.28 9.06
C CYS A 204 -10.69 -2.55 9.85
N SER A 205 -9.77 -3.49 10.09
CA SER A 205 -10.04 -4.67 10.97
C SER A 205 -9.72 -4.43 12.44
N PHE A 206 -9.40 -3.20 12.85
CA PHE A 206 -9.16 -2.86 14.26
C PHE A 206 -10.39 -2.34 15.00
N ALA A 207 -11.49 -2.05 14.31
CA ALA A 207 -12.67 -1.41 14.92
C ALA A 207 -13.83 -2.36 15.23
N ALA A 208 -13.71 -3.66 14.93
CA ALA A 208 -14.79 -4.62 15.18
C ALA A 208 -14.20 -5.99 15.55
N ALA A 209 -13.99 -6.21 16.84
CA ALA A 209 -13.83 -7.54 17.40
C ALA A 209 -14.20 -7.53 18.90
N ASP A 210 -15.41 -7.09 19.21
CA ASP A 210 -16.22 -7.82 20.19
C ASP A 210 -17.08 -8.77 19.34
N ASP A 211 -16.92 -10.08 19.52
CA ASP A 211 -17.83 -11.15 19.07
C ASP A 211 -18.18 -11.28 17.58
N ALA A 212 -17.19 -11.36 16.68
CA ALA A 212 -17.46 -11.89 15.33
C ALA A 212 -16.33 -12.77 14.79
N ASP A 213 -16.64 -14.06 14.69
CA ASP A 213 -15.88 -15.08 13.98
C ASP A 213 -16.02 -14.83 12.47
N VAL A 214 -15.17 -13.96 11.90
CA VAL A 214 -15.19 -13.60 10.47
C VAL A 214 -14.10 -14.38 9.71
N PRO A 215 -14.45 -15.25 8.75
CA PRO A 215 -13.47 -15.93 7.92
C PRO A 215 -12.78 -14.93 6.97
N SER A 216 -11.45 -14.84 7.05
CA SER A 216 -10.65 -14.03 6.12
C SER A 216 -10.58 -14.66 4.72
N PRO A 217 -10.72 -13.88 3.62
CA PRO A 217 -10.58 -14.37 2.27
C PRO A 217 -9.11 -14.30 1.84
N ALA A 218 -8.26 -15.14 2.45
CA ALA A 218 -6.93 -15.41 1.91
C ALA A 218 -6.88 -16.91 1.58
N GLY A 219 -6.95 -17.21 0.28
CA GLY A 219 -6.93 -18.56 -0.24
C GLY A 219 -5.73 -19.34 0.28
N SER A 220 -6.04 -20.49 0.86
CA SER A 220 -5.14 -21.56 1.24
C SER A 220 -4.15 -21.89 0.11
N ILE A 221 -2.86 -21.67 0.37
CA ILE A 221 -1.80 -22.47 -0.23
C ILE A 221 -1.28 -23.34 0.91
N ALA A 222 -1.33 -24.65 0.72
CA ALA A 222 -1.05 -25.67 1.71
C ALA A 222 0.43 -25.70 2.14
N GLY A 223 0.83 -24.74 2.98
CA GLY A 223 2.02 -24.74 3.82
C GLY A 223 1.62 -24.10 5.13
N GLY A 224 1.84 -24.78 6.27
CA GLY A 224 1.27 -24.37 7.55
C GLY A 224 1.58 -22.91 7.90
N ALA A 225 0.57 -22.11 8.23
CA ALA A 225 0.73 -20.68 8.53
C ALA A 225 1.82 -20.39 9.58
N GLY A 226 2.10 -21.32 10.50
CA GLY A 226 3.21 -21.24 11.45
C GLY A 226 4.60 -21.33 10.81
N GLU A 227 4.78 -22.18 9.80
CA GLU A 227 6.06 -22.35 9.09
C GLU A 227 6.40 -21.13 8.23
N GLU A 228 5.40 -20.51 7.61
CA GLU A 228 5.58 -19.25 6.87
C GLU A 228 6.01 -18.11 7.81
N ASN A 229 5.39 -17.99 8.98
CA ASN A 229 5.76 -16.99 9.98
C ASN A 229 7.18 -17.23 10.51
N GLY A 230 7.55 -18.46 10.80
CA GLY A 230 8.91 -18.82 11.23
C GLY A 230 9.97 -18.45 10.19
N ARG A 231 9.68 -18.68 8.90
CA ARG A 231 10.57 -18.27 7.80
C ARG A 231 10.77 -16.75 7.74
N ARG A 232 9.70 -15.97 7.92
CA ARG A 232 9.76 -14.49 7.95
C ARG A 232 10.58 -13.99 9.13
N ILE A 233 10.42 -14.60 10.31
CA ILE A 233 11.22 -14.27 11.50
C ILE A 233 12.71 -14.53 11.21
N ALA A 234 13.04 -15.72 10.67
CA ALA A 234 14.41 -16.07 10.30
C ALA A 234 15.03 -15.11 9.28
N GLU A 235 14.25 -14.61 8.30
CA GLU A 235 14.71 -13.62 7.32
C GLU A 235 15.08 -12.28 7.97
N ILE A 236 14.34 -11.85 8.99
CA ILE A 236 14.64 -10.62 9.74
C ILE A 236 15.96 -10.78 10.50
N LEU A 237 16.13 -11.90 11.21
CA LEU A 237 17.35 -12.20 11.96
C LEU A 237 18.57 -12.28 11.04
N ALA A 238 18.43 -12.92 9.86
CA ALA A 238 19.50 -13.02 8.85
C ALA A 238 19.96 -11.66 8.31
N ARG A 239 19.13 -10.62 8.43
CA ARG A 239 19.46 -9.23 8.05
C ARG A 239 20.11 -8.43 9.19
N GLY A 240 20.36 -9.05 10.33
CA GLY A 240 20.89 -8.39 11.53
C GLY A 240 19.87 -7.50 12.23
N ARG A 241 18.56 -7.74 12.01
CA ARG A 241 17.47 -6.94 12.59
C ARG A 241 16.72 -7.74 13.65
N ASN A 242 16.01 -7.02 14.52
CA ASN A 242 15.34 -7.61 15.67
C ASN A 242 13.81 -7.65 15.46
N PRO A 243 13.20 -8.84 15.29
CA PRO A 243 11.79 -8.98 14.95
C PRO A 243 10.87 -8.62 16.12
N MET A 244 9.88 -7.76 15.86
CA MET A 244 8.82 -7.43 16.81
C MET A 244 7.46 -7.84 16.26
N LEU A 245 6.88 -8.91 16.82
CA LEU A 245 5.68 -9.56 16.28
C LEU A 245 4.42 -8.87 16.79
N VAL A 246 3.52 -8.46 15.90
CA VAL A 246 2.28 -7.76 16.33
C VAL A 246 1.05 -8.34 15.66
N GLY A 247 0.07 -8.73 16.47
CA GLY A 247 -1.24 -9.22 16.03
C GLY A 247 -1.72 -10.44 16.81
N VAL A 248 -2.98 -10.85 16.56
CA VAL A 248 -3.66 -11.93 17.29
C VAL A 248 -2.93 -13.28 17.27
N GLY A 249 -2.15 -13.56 16.22
CA GLY A 249 -1.35 -14.78 16.10
C GLY A 249 0.10 -14.64 16.58
N ALA A 250 0.52 -13.46 17.05
CA ALA A 250 1.93 -13.17 17.35
C ALA A 250 2.52 -14.08 18.43
N ALA A 251 1.74 -14.37 19.49
CA ALA A 251 2.15 -15.29 20.54
C ALA A 251 2.41 -16.71 20.01
N SER A 252 1.48 -17.24 19.20
CA SER A 252 1.61 -18.57 18.58
C SER A 252 2.82 -18.60 17.63
N ALA A 253 3.00 -17.56 16.80
CA ALA A 253 4.12 -17.49 15.88
C ALA A 253 5.47 -17.42 16.60
N ALA A 254 5.56 -16.70 17.71
CA ALA A 254 6.76 -16.64 18.55
C ALA A 254 7.08 -18.01 19.16
N ALA A 255 6.07 -18.72 19.68
CA ALA A 255 6.24 -20.05 20.27
C ALA A 255 6.61 -21.10 19.23
N ASP A 256 5.94 -21.11 18.07
CA ASP A 256 6.24 -22.00 16.95
C ASP A 256 7.68 -21.78 16.45
N PHE A 257 8.10 -20.51 16.34
CA PHE A 257 9.49 -20.18 15.99
C PHE A 257 10.47 -20.64 17.08
N ALA A 258 10.19 -20.42 18.36
CA ALA A 258 11.06 -20.87 19.44
C ALA A 258 11.24 -22.41 19.46
N ALA A 259 10.20 -23.16 19.09
CA ALA A 259 10.26 -24.62 19.00
C ALA A 259 11.02 -25.14 17.78
N ALA A 260 10.97 -24.42 16.65
CA ALA A 260 11.55 -24.85 15.37
C ALA A 260 12.88 -24.15 15.00
N SER A 261 13.26 -23.11 15.74
CA SER A 261 14.41 -22.27 15.44
C SER A 261 15.74 -23.04 15.57
N PRO A 262 16.70 -22.83 14.64
CA PRO A 262 18.07 -23.34 14.79
C PRO A 262 18.88 -22.57 15.84
N TYR A 263 18.39 -21.41 16.26
CA TYR A 263 18.99 -20.57 17.30
C TYR A 263 18.39 -20.89 18.66
N ARG A 264 19.22 -20.75 19.71
CA ARG A 264 18.73 -20.84 21.09
C ARG A 264 17.87 -19.63 21.39
N VAL A 265 16.63 -19.85 21.83
CA VAL A 265 15.73 -18.78 22.27
C VAL A 265 15.71 -18.75 23.79
N LEU A 266 16.16 -17.65 24.38
CA LEU A 266 16.24 -17.46 25.82
C LEU A 266 15.15 -16.48 26.28
N PRO A 267 14.10 -16.94 26.97
CA PRO A 267 13.08 -16.05 27.51
C PRO A 267 13.63 -15.21 28.66
N VAL A 268 13.35 -13.90 28.64
CA VAL A 268 13.68 -12.96 29.71
C VAL A 268 12.39 -12.42 30.28
N CYS A 269 12.11 -12.75 31.53
CA CYS A 269 10.92 -12.31 32.24
C CYS A 269 11.26 -11.19 33.22
N PRO A 270 10.41 -10.16 33.39
CA PRO A 270 10.61 -9.08 34.36
C PRO A 270 10.77 -9.52 35.82
N ASN A 271 10.36 -10.76 36.13
CA ASN A 271 10.37 -11.32 37.48
C ASN A 271 11.63 -12.12 37.85
N SER A 272 12.52 -12.44 36.90
CA SER A 272 13.64 -13.36 37.13
C SER A 272 14.93 -12.97 36.40
N ILE A 273 15.21 -11.66 36.24
CA ILE A 273 16.41 -11.23 35.53
C ILE A 273 17.64 -11.39 36.43
N ASP A 274 18.33 -12.51 36.26
CA ASP A 274 19.71 -12.65 36.73
C ASP A 274 20.65 -12.05 35.68
N GLN A 275 20.98 -10.75 35.86
CA GLN A 275 21.80 -9.94 34.95
C GLN A 275 23.13 -10.60 34.58
N THR A 276 23.72 -11.35 35.51
CA THR A 276 24.95 -12.11 35.30
C THR A 276 24.76 -13.30 34.37
N GLU A 277 23.62 -13.98 34.42
CA GLU A 277 23.36 -15.16 33.60
C GLU A 277 23.09 -14.77 32.14
N LEU A 278 22.32 -13.69 31.91
CA LEU A 278 22.01 -13.22 30.56
C LEU A 278 23.26 -12.78 29.78
N GLY A 279 24.19 -12.09 30.45
CA GLY A 279 25.46 -11.70 29.86
C GLY A 279 26.39 -12.87 29.54
N VAL A 280 26.44 -13.88 30.42
CA VAL A 280 27.24 -15.10 30.21
C VAL A 280 26.66 -15.93 29.06
N GLU A 281 25.35 -16.08 29.01
CA GLU A 281 24.66 -16.81 27.94
C GLU A 281 24.85 -16.14 26.56
N ALA A 282 24.78 -14.81 26.51
CA ALA A 282 25.08 -14.06 25.29
C ALA A 282 26.52 -14.24 24.82
N ALA A 283 27.49 -14.22 25.74
CA ALA A 283 28.90 -14.43 25.43
C ALA A 283 29.17 -15.86 24.92
N MET A 284 28.57 -16.87 25.54
CA MET A 284 28.70 -18.28 25.15
C MET A 284 28.06 -18.58 23.79
N ALA A 285 26.91 -17.97 23.51
CA ALA A 285 26.19 -18.15 22.25
C ALA A 285 26.86 -17.43 21.06
N SER A 286 27.47 -16.26 21.31
CA SER A 286 28.23 -15.54 20.27
C SER A 286 29.39 -16.40 19.70
N ALA A 287 29.95 -17.31 20.51
CA ALA A 287 31.04 -18.21 20.13
C ALA A 287 30.60 -19.53 19.44
N THR A 288 29.33 -19.93 19.52
CA THR A 288 28.87 -21.28 19.11
C THR A 288 27.73 -21.22 18.08
N SER A 289 26.52 -20.90 18.54
CA SER A 289 25.28 -20.80 17.77
C SER A 289 24.51 -19.56 18.25
N GLY A 290 23.98 -18.74 17.34
CA GLY A 290 23.36 -17.48 17.71
C GLY A 290 22.21 -17.58 18.73
N LEU A 291 21.98 -16.49 19.47
CA LEU A 291 21.02 -16.36 20.57
C LEU A 291 19.90 -15.40 20.20
N VAL A 292 18.66 -15.78 20.48
CA VAL A 292 17.51 -14.88 20.43
C VAL A 292 17.00 -14.66 21.85
N ILE A 293 17.14 -13.44 22.35
CA ILE A 293 16.59 -12.99 23.63
C ILE A 293 15.09 -12.71 23.43
N SER A 294 14.23 -13.53 24.04
CA SER A 294 12.79 -13.37 23.94
C SER A 294 12.26 -12.55 25.12
N VAL A 295 11.85 -11.31 24.88
CA VAL A 295 11.25 -10.43 25.92
C VAL A 295 9.77 -10.73 26.19
N GLY A 296 9.19 -11.71 25.49
CA GLY A 296 7.83 -12.18 25.72
C GLY A 296 6.76 -11.18 25.27
N ASP A 297 5.64 -11.16 25.99
CA ASP A 297 4.53 -10.24 25.74
C ASP A 297 4.92 -8.81 26.17
N LEU A 298 4.87 -7.87 25.24
CA LEU A 298 5.18 -6.47 25.52
C LEU A 298 4.27 -5.87 26.61
N ARG A 299 3.07 -6.42 26.84
CA ARG A 299 2.18 -6.01 27.95
C ARG A 299 2.87 -6.11 29.31
N GLU A 300 3.76 -7.08 29.50
CA GLU A 300 4.51 -7.25 30.74
C GLU A 300 5.58 -6.17 30.97
N LEU A 301 5.99 -5.47 29.91
CA LEU A 301 6.97 -4.37 29.95
C LEU A 301 6.33 -2.99 30.08
N VAL A 302 5.02 -2.88 29.86
CA VAL A 302 4.26 -1.63 29.98
C VAL A 302 3.13 -1.67 31.01
N PRO A 303 3.30 -2.26 32.20
CA PRO A 303 2.24 -2.26 33.23
C PRO A 303 1.92 -0.83 33.67
N ASP A 304 0.67 -0.60 34.09
CA ASP A 304 0.23 0.69 34.64
C ASP A 304 0.73 0.91 36.08
N ASP A 305 1.14 -0.16 36.76
CA ASP A 305 1.74 -0.12 38.09
C ASP A 305 3.20 0.36 38.05
N GLY A 306 3.53 1.35 38.90
CA GLY A 306 4.84 2.00 38.91
C GLY A 306 6.00 1.08 39.32
N GLU A 307 5.78 0.13 40.24
CA GLU A 307 6.82 -0.82 40.67
C GLU A 307 7.09 -1.86 39.58
N LEU A 308 6.03 -2.38 38.95
CA LEU A 308 6.15 -3.30 37.82
C LEU A 308 6.79 -2.61 36.60
N GLN A 309 6.53 -1.32 36.40
CA GLN A 309 7.13 -0.56 35.31
C GLN A 309 8.64 -0.38 35.48
N GLU A 310 9.12 -0.23 36.72
CA GLU A 310 10.56 -0.18 37.02
C GLU A 310 11.25 -1.52 36.75
N ARG A 311 10.56 -2.65 37.01
CA ARG A 311 11.06 -3.97 36.59
C ARG A 311 11.19 -4.05 35.07
N GLY A 312 10.17 -3.60 34.32
CA GLY A 312 10.23 -3.51 32.86
C GLY A 312 11.39 -2.65 32.35
N ARG A 313 11.69 -1.53 33.02
CA ARG A 313 12.84 -0.68 32.72
C ARG A 313 14.17 -1.40 32.90
N ARG A 314 14.31 -2.19 33.97
CA ARG A 314 15.53 -3.01 34.19
C ARG A 314 15.70 -4.07 33.12
N VAL A 315 14.61 -4.71 32.66
CA VAL A 315 14.66 -5.66 31.53
C VAL A 315 15.21 -4.97 30.30
N VAL A 316 14.59 -3.85 29.90
CA VAL A 316 14.97 -3.13 28.69
C VAL A 316 16.42 -2.65 28.77
N ALA A 317 16.83 -2.07 29.90
CA ALA A 317 18.21 -1.63 30.10
C ALA A 317 19.23 -2.77 29.98
N GLU A 318 18.93 -3.92 30.57
CA GLU A 318 19.84 -5.08 30.54
C GLU A 318 19.92 -5.70 29.14
N VAL A 319 18.79 -5.83 28.44
CA VAL A 319 18.77 -6.31 27.05
C VAL A 319 19.53 -5.35 26.13
N THR A 320 19.35 -4.03 26.30
CA THR A 320 20.13 -3.02 25.57
C THR A 320 21.63 -3.21 25.81
N ARG A 321 22.05 -3.34 27.08
CA ARG A 321 23.46 -3.54 27.45
C ARG A 321 24.06 -4.77 26.77
N VAL A 322 23.33 -5.88 26.74
CA VAL A 322 23.77 -7.13 26.12
C VAL A 322 23.89 -7.00 24.59
N LEU A 323 22.92 -6.35 23.94
CA LEU A 323 22.94 -6.09 22.49
C LEU A 323 24.10 -5.16 22.09
N GLU A 324 24.36 -4.11 22.87
CA GLU A 324 25.51 -3.22 22.63
C GLU A 324 26.85 -3.93 22.79
N THR A 325 26.97 -4.77 23.82
CA THR A 325 28.19 -5.55 24.09
C THR A 325 28.48 -6.55 22.97
N HIS A 326 27.44 -7.12 22.35
CA HIS A 326 27.54 -8.16 21.32
C HIS A 326 27.06 -7.68 19.94
N ARG A 327 27.30 -6.41 19.60
CA ARG A 327 26.82 -5.79 18.35
C ARG A 327 27.33 -6.45 17.08
N GLU A 328 28.55 -6.98 17.11
CA GLU A 328 29.17 -7.73 16.00
C GLU A 328 28.87 -9.24 16.07
N GLY A 329 28.13 -9.67 17.11
CA GLY A 329 27.79 -11.06 17.38
C GLY A 329 26.46 -11.51 16.77
N ARG A 330 26.13 -12.78 17.00
CA ARG A 330 24.86 -13.40 16.59
C ARG A 330 23.87 -13.37 17.75
N VAL A 331 23.58 -12.19 18.28
CA VAL A 331 22.63 -11.98 19.39
C VAL A 331 21.51 -11.07 18.90
N TRP A 332 20.28 -11.53 19.02
CA TRP A 332 19.08 -10.81 18.62
C TRP A 332 18.08 -10.71 19.76
N VAL A 333 17.12 -9.79 19.64
CA VAL A 333 15.97 -9.69 20.53
C VAL A 333 14.67 -9.91 19.75
N MET A 334 13.71 -10.60 20.37
CA MET A 334 12.38 -10.84 19.85
C MET A 334 11.34 -10.56 20.93
N GLY A 335 10.27 -9.87 20.59
CA GLY A 335 9.11 -9.67 21.45
C GLY A 335 7.82 -9.75 20.64
N TRP A 336 6.69 -9.85 21.35
CA TRP A 336 5.40 -9.91 20.69
C TRP A 336 4.30 -9.14 21.44
N SER A 337 3.30 -8.67 20.71
CA SER A 337 2.06 -8.14 21.29
C SER A 337 0.85 -8.58 20.48
N ALA A 338 -0.26 -8.84 21.17
CA ALA A 338 -1.53 -9.17 20.50
C ALA A 338 -2.11 -7.97 19.73
N THR A 339 -1.83 -6.75 20.18
CA THR A 339 -2.37 -5.50 19.62
C THR A 339 -1.27 -4.54 19.22
N TYR A 340 -1.55 -3.71 18.21
CA TYR A 340 -0.65 -2.63 17.78
C TYR A 340 -0.58 -1.49 18.80
N GLU A 341 -1.66 -1.27 19.55
CA GLU A 341 -1.69 -0.29 20.63
C GLU A 341 -0.67 -0.60 21.72
N THR A 342 -0.58 -1.85 22.19
CA THR A 342 0.45 -2.25 23.17
C THR A 342 1.86 -1.99 22.65
N TYR A 343 2.12 -2.24 21.36
CA TYR A 343 3.41 -1.95 20.73
C TYR A 343 3.72 -0.45 20.74
N LEU A 344 2.75 0.41 20.41
CA LEU A 344 2.93 1.86 20.48
C LEU A 344 3.13 2.36 21.91
N THR A 345 2.40 1.80 22.88
CA THR A 345 2.59 2.11 24.30
C THR A 345 3.99 1.73 24.75
N PHE A 346 4.52 0.59 24.30
CA PHE A 346 5.90 0.18 24.54
C PHE A 346 6.91 1.18 23.98
N LEU A 347 6.77 1.59 22.72
CA LEU A 347 7.65 2.60 22.13
C LEU A 347 7.53 3.97 22.81
N SER A 348 6.34 4.35 23.28
CA SER A 348 6.13 5.59 24.03
C SER A 348 6.86 5.58 25.37
N LYS A 349 6.83 4.45 26.10
CA LYS A 349 7.55 4.29 27.38
C LYS A 349 9.07 4.13 27.18
N PHE A 350 9.51 3.62 26.02
CA PHE A 350 10.92 3.39 25.70
C PHE A 350 11.31 3.96 24.31
N PRO A 351 11.41 5.30 24.15
CA PRO A 351 11.53 5.93 22.83
C PRO A 351 12.83 5.61 22.06
N LEU A 352 13.90 5.25 22.77
CA LEU A 352 15.19 4.95 22.14
C LEU A 352 15.30 3.50 21.64
N VAL A 353 14.43 2.61 22.12
CA VAL A 353 14.52 1.16 21.85
C VAL A 353 14.40 0.82 20.36
N ASP A 354 13.60 1.55 19.58
CA ASP A 354 13.49 1.32 18.13
C ASP A 354 14.86 1.47 17.42
N LYS A 355 15.65 2.46 17.88
CA LYS A 355 16.99 2.73 17.36
C LYS A 355 18.03 1.81 17.98
N ASP A 356 18.01 1.68 19.31
CA ASP A 356 19.03 0.93 20.06
C ASP A 356 18.97 -0.56 19.75
N TRP A 357 17.78 -1.09 19.49
CA TRP A 357 17.57 -2.50 19.14
C TRP A 357 17.37 -2.70 17.65
N GLU A 358 17.48 -1.68 16.79
CA GLU A 358 17.25 -1.81 15.34
C GLU A 358 15.99 -2.63 14.97
N LEU A 359 14.87 -2.30 15.61
CA LEU A 359 13.65 -3.10 15.55
C LEU A 359 13.11 -3.24 14.11
N GLN A 360 12.45 -4.37 13.87
CA GLN A 360 11.67 -4.60 12.66
C GLN A 360 10.30 -5.18 13.01
N LEU A 361 9.28 -4.33 12.87
CA LEU A 361 7.88 -4.73 13.05
C LEU A 361 7.47 -5.81 12.04
N LEU A 362 6.88 -6.90 12.54
CA LEU A 362 6.38 -8.03 11.77
C LEU A 362 4.91 -8.31 12.12
N PRO A 363 3.94 -7.89 11.29
CA PRO A 363 2.53 -8.18 11.52
C PRO A 363 2.21 -9.67 11.37
N ILE A 364 1.48 -10.23 12.34
CA ILE A 364 1.02 -11.62 12.32
C ILE A 364 -0.51 -11.65 12.32
N THR A 365 -1.08 -12.04 11.18
CA THR A 365 -2.52 -11.97 10.91
C THR A 365 -3.24 -13.32 10.94
N ALA A 366 -2.51 -14.43 11.15
CA ALA A 366 -3.07 -15.78 11.11
C ALA A 366 -2.93 -16.46 12.48
N VAL A 367 -4.03 -17.02 12.97
CA VAL A 367 -4.07 -17.97 14.10
C VAL A 367 -4.21 -19.36 13.50
N ARG A 368 -3.49 -20.35 14.04
CA ARG A 368 -3.64 -21.74 13.62
C ARG A 368 -5.08 -22.17 13.89
N ALA A 369 -5.81 -22.62 12.87
CA ALA A 369 -7.09 -23.29 13.04
C ALA A 369 -6.83 -24.67 13.66
N GLY A 370 -6.64 -24.71 14.98
CA GLY A 370 -6.54 -25.93 15.77
C GLY A 370 -7.93 -26.49 16.05
N GLY A 371 -8.57 -27.05 15.04
CA GLY A 371 -9.81 -27.81 15.20
C GLY A 371 -9.73 -29.08 14.38
N LEU A 372 -9.79 -30.25 15.04
CA LEU A 372 -10.04 -31.53 14.39
C LEU A 372 -11.35 -31.41 13.60
N MET A 373 -11.26 -31.23 12.28
CA MET A 373 -12.37 -31.51 11.38
C MET A 373 -12.64 -33.03 11.43
N PRO A 374 -13.85 -33.50 11.80
CA PRO A 374 -14.18 -34.90 11.61
C PRO A 374 -14.17 -35.21 10.10
N PRO A 375 -13.79 -36.45 9.70
CA PRO A 375 -13.77 -36.81 8.29
C PRO A 375 -15.16 -36.62 7.69
N ALA A 376 -15.20 -35.93 6.55
CA ALA A 376 -16.42 -35.69 5.79
C ALA A 376 -17.06 -37.04 5.42
N THR A 377 -18.16 -37.38 6.08
CA THR A 377 -19.02 -38.49 5.67
C THR A 377 -19.62 -38.14 4.32
N THR A 378 -19.13 -38.79 3.27
CA THR A 378 -19.78 -38.81 1.96
C THR A 378 -21.21 -39.34 2.12
N ALA A 379 -22.19 -38.44 1.97
CA ALA A 379 -23.59 -38.81 1.94
C ALA A 379 -23.88 -39.63 0.67
N SER A 380 -24.30 -40.88 0.85
CA SER A 380 -24.78 -41.74 -0.22
C SER A 380 -26.08 -41.19 -0.83
N PRO A 381 -26.28 -41.29 -2.16
CA PRO A 381 -27.48 -40.76 -2.81
C PRO A 381 -28.72 -41.57 -2.45
N LEU A 382 -29.80 -40.85 -2.11
CA LEU A 382 -31.15 -41.38 -1.87
C LEU A 382 -31.65 -42.23 -3.05
N SER A 383 -32.03 -43.49 -2.77
CA SER A 383 -32.82 -44.32 -3.68
C SER A 383 -34.25 -43.79 -3.77
N LYS A 384 -34.73 -43.49 -4.98
CA LYS A 384 -36.15 -43.30 -5.28
C LYS A 384 -36.90 -44.61 -5.00
N SER A 385 -37.90 -44.56 -4.12
CA SER A 385 -38.91 -45.63 -4.04
C SER A 385 -40.13 -45.23 -4.87
N ALA A 386 -40.53 -46.14 -5.74
CA ALA A 386 -41.79 -46.10 -6.47
C ALA A 386 -42.88 -46.75 -5.62
N ARG A 387 -43.99 -46.04 -5.39
CA ARG A 387 -45.34 -46.57 -5.59
C ARG A 387 -46.37 -45.46 -5.62
#